data_AF-A0A8S9U3F6-F1
#
_entry.id   AF-A0A8S9U3F6-F1
#
_cell.length_a   1.000
_cell.length_b   1.000
_cell.length_c   1.000
_cell.angle_alpha   90.00
_cell.angle_beta   90.00
_cell.angle_gamma   90.00
#
_symmetry.space_group_name_H-M   'P 1'
#
loop_
_entity.id
_entity.type
_entity.pdbx_description
1 polymer ?
#
loop_
_entity_poly.entity_id
_entity_poly.type
_entity_poly.pdbx_seq_one_letter_code
_entity_poly.pdbx_strand_id
1 'polypeptide(L)'
;MEENGGYPMVYGVDSVHGAIFVKDAVLFGQQINGGASFNPDLVYEQGRITNRDTEALGVPWVFGPILGISRNPLWARTLETFSEDPHIISVMGDAIIRGLQSNNHTAACMKHWIVYPKTPSGHDKDAVTVSDYDMMNYFFPPFKDAWTPA
;
A
#
# COMPACT_ATOMS: atom_id res chain seq x y z
N MET A 1 10.00 -21.26 -23.47
CA MET A 1 11.01 -20.83 -22.48
C MET A 1 12.43 -20.77 -23.06
N GLU A 2 12.61 -20.78 -24.39
CA GLU A 2 13.94 -20.58 -25.01
C GLU A 2 14.26 -19.09 -25.22
N GLU A 3 13.24 -18.24 -25.38
CA GLU A 3 13.42 -16.78 -25.30
C GLU A 3 13.70 -16.35 -23.85
N ASN A 4 14.66 -15.42 -23.69
CA ASN A 4 15.17 -14.90 -22.43
C ASN A 4 15.89 -15.91 -21.51
N GLY A 5 16.50 -16.97 -22.07
CA GLY A 5 17.37 -17.87 -21.30
C GLY A 5 16.68 -18.66 -20.18
N GLY A 6 15.34 -18.73 -20.21
CA GLY A 6 14.55 -19.43 -19.18
C GLY A 6 14.31 -18.63 -17.89
N TYR A 7 14.71 -17.36 -17.81
CA TYR A 7 14.43 -16.52 -16.64
C TYR A 7 12.95 -16.08 -16.63
N PRO A 8 12.18 -16.34 -15.55
CA PRO A 8 10.79 -15.92 -15.47
C PRO A 8 10.69 -14.40 -15.34
N MET A 9 9.67 -13.80 -15.98
CA MET A 9 9.34 -12.41 -15.74
C MET A 9 8.50 -12.28 -14.46
N VAL A 10 8.77 -11.23 -13.68
CA VAL A 10 7.90 -10.79 -12.60
C VAL A 10 7.10 -9.60 -13.14
N TYR A 11 5.79 -9.78 -13.27
CA TYR A 11 4.88 -8.70 -13.65
C TYR A 11 4.28 -8.08 -12.40
N GLY A 12 4.19 -6.75 -12.36
CA GLY A 12 3.58 -6.01 -11.27
C GLY A 12 2.43 -5.12 -11.73
N VAL A 13 1.44 -4.94 -10.87
CA VAL A 13 0.25 -4.13 -11.18
C VAL A 13 -0.25 -3.35 -9.96
N ASP A 14 -0.83 -2.17 -10.20
CA ASP A 14 -1.50 -1.37 -9.18
C ASP A 14 -2.88 -1.95 -8.80
N SER A 15 -2.91 -2.97 -7.94
CA SER A 15 -4.13 -3.49 -7.29
C SER A 15 -4.27 -2.94 -5.87
N VAL A 16 -4.59 -1.65 -5.73
CA VAL A 16 -4.50 -0.92 -4.44
C VAL A 16 -5.73 -1.12 -3.54
N HIS A 17 -6.92 -1.27 -4.10
CA HIS A 17 -8.17 -1.41 -3.34
C HIS A 17 -9.07 -2.52 -3.93
N GLY A 18 -8.46 -3.67 -4.19
CA GLY A 18 -9.02 -4.71 -5.06
C GLY A 18 -8.24 -4.80 -6.37
N ALA A 19 -8.51 -5.83 -7.16
CA ALA A 19 -7.83 -6.05 -8.43
C ALA A 19 -8.42 -5.13 -9.52
N ILE A 20 -8.13 -3.83 -9.42
CA ILE A 20 -8.79 -2.75 -10.18
C ILE A 20 -8.73 -2.90 -11.71
N PHE A 21 -7.69 -3.58 -12.22
CA PHE A 21 -7.51 -3.84 -13.65
C PHE A 21 -7.98 -5.24 -14.07
N VAL A 22 -8.59 -6.00 -13.17
CA VAL A 22 -9.15 -7.32 -13.44
C VAL A 22 -10.66 -7.20 -13.56
N LYS A 23 -11.19 -7.61 -14.71
CA LYS A 23 -12.63 -7.59 -14.98
C LYS A 23 -13.36 -8.49 -14.00
N ASP A 24 -14.52 -8.04 -13.51
CA ASP A 24 -15.42 -8.77 -12.60
C ASP A 24 -14.80 -9.08 -11.22
N ALA A 25 -13.66 -8.47 -10.89
CA ALA A 25 -13.03 -8.58 -9.58
C ALA A 25 -13.74 -7.73 -8.51
N VAL A 26 -13.49 -8.06 -7.24
CA VAL A 26 -14.01 -7.29 -6.12
C VAL A 26 -13.24 -5.98 -5.98
N LEU A 27 -13.98 -4.86 -5.91
CA LEU A 27 -13.43 -3.55 -5.54
C LEU A 27 -13.89 -3.17 -4.14
N PHE A 28 -12.93 -2.71 -3.34
CA PHE A 28 -13.15 -2.20 -1.99
C PHE A 28 -13.17 -0.67 -2.00
N GLY A 29 -13.54 -0.09 -0.86
CA GLY A 29 -13.23 1.32 -0.59
C GLY A 29 -11.71 1.55 -0.61
N GLN A 30 -11.31 2.79 -0.80
CA GLN A 30 -9.90 3.17 -0.81
C GLN A 30 -9.28 2.98 0.58
N GLN A 31 -7.96 3.06 0.70
CA GLN A 31 -7.30 2.83 1.99
C GLN A 31 -7.82 3.76 3.10
N ILE A 32 -8.23 4.99 2.77
CA ILE A 32 -8.85 5.90 3.76
C ILE A 32 -10.13 5.32 4.38
N ASN A 33 -10.90 4.54 3.62
CA ASN A 33 -12.08 3.83 4.13
C ASN A 33 -11.67 2.66 5.03
N GLY A 34 -10.61 1.94 4.67
CA GLY A 34 -10.03 0.90 5.50
C GLY A 34 -9.53 1.45 6.85
N GLY A 35 -8.84 2.60 6.83
CA GLY A 35 -8.39 3.27 8.04
C GLY A 35 -9.54 3.78 8.91
N ALA A 36 -10.56 4.39 8.28
CA ALA A 36 -11.76 4.86 8.98
C ALA A 36 -12.58 3.74 9.63
N SER A 37 -12.39 2.48 9.22
CA SER A 37 -13.04 1.32 9.85
C SER A 37 -12.46 0.99 11.23
N PHE A 38 -11.22 1.40 11.52
CA PHE A 38 -10.45 0.96 12.69
C PHE A 38 -10.43 -0.57 12.87
N ASN A 39 -10.57 -1.33 11.78
CA ASN A 39 -10.69 -2.78 11.80
C ASN A 39 -9.58 -3.44 10.96
N PRO A 40 -8.46 -3.87 11.57
CA PRO A 40 -7.36 -4.51 10.86
C PRO A 40 -7.74 -5.87 10.26
N ASP A 41 -8.68 -6.61 10.86
CA ASP A 41 -9.12 -7.89 10.30
C ASP A 41 -9.84 -7.71 8.96
N LEU A 42 -10.64 -6.63 8.85
CA LEU A 42 -11.28 -6.25 7.59
C LEU A 42 -10.25 -5.86 6.52
N VAL A 43 -9.21 -5.13 6.91
CA VAL A 43 -8.13 -4.70 6.01
C VAL A 43 -7.26 -5.89 5.57
N TYR A 44 -7.05 -6.87 6.46
CA TYR A 44 -6.41 -8.14 6.10
C TYR A 44 -7.24 -8.90 5.05
N GLU A 45 -8.55 -9.05 5.24
CA GLU A 45 -9.42 -9.71 4.27
C GLU A 45 -9.47 -8.96 2.93
N GLN A 46 -9.43 -7.64 2.95
CA GLN A 46 -9.28 -6.82 1.74
C GLN A 46 -7.99 -7.18 0.98
N GLY A 47 -6.85 -7.28 1.67
CA GLY A 47 -5.59 -7.72 1.08
C GLY A 47 -5.67 -9.14 0.51
N ARG A 48 -6.26 -10.08 1.26
CA ARG A 48 -6.40 -11.49 0.86
C ARG A 48 -7.26 -11.66 -0.39
N ILE A 49 -8.37 -10.94 -0.50
CA ILE A 49 -9.25 -10.97 -1.68
C ILE A 49 -8.59 -10.26 -2.86
N THR A 50 -7.91 -9.14 -2.63
CA THR A 50 -7.14 -8.43 -3.66
C THR A 50 -6.07 -9.33 -4.28
N ASN A 51 -5.33 -10.07 -3.44
CA ASN A 51 -4.38 -11.08 -3.86
C ASN A 51 -5.06 -12.17 -4.71
N ARG A 52 -6.10 -12.83 -4.18
CA ARG A 52 -6.84 -13.88 -4.90
C ARG A 52 -7.22 -13.46 -6.33
N ASP A 53 -7.76 -12.25 -6.48
CA ASP A 53 -8.25 -11.76 -7.78
C ASP A 53 -7.10 -11.32 -8.70
N THR A 54 -6.01 -10.78 -8.16
CA THR A 54 -4.82 -10.38 -8.93
C THR A 54 -4.04 -11.60 -9.43
N GLU A 55 -3.85 -12.61 -8.58
CA GLU A 55 -3.22 -13.89 -8.93
C GLU A 55 -4.02 -14.69 -9.97
N ALA A 56 -5.34 -14.51 -10.04
CA ALA A 56 -6.14 -15.14 -11.08
C ALA A 56 -5.71 -14.72 -12.51
N LEU A 57 -5.01 -13.58 -12.66
CA LEU A 57 -4.37 -13.13 -13.90
C LEU A 57 -2.90 -13.58 -14.03
N GLY A 58 -2.35 -14.28 -13.04
CA GLY A 58 -0.95 -14.69 -12.99
C GLY A 58 0.01 -13.54 -12.69
N VAL A 59 -0.45 -12.50 -11.98
CA VAL A 59 0.37 -11.32 -11.62
C VAL A 59 0.87 -11.44 -10.17
N PRO A 60 2.17 -11.73 -9.94
CA PRO A 60 2.70 -12.04 -8.61
C PRO A 60 3.19 -10.83 -7.81
N TRP A 61 2.94 -9.60 -8.26
CA TRP A 61 3.42 -8.41 -7.56
C TRP A 61 2.38 -7.30 -7.55
N VAL A 62 1.94 -6.91 -6.36
CA VAL A 62 1.00 -5.81 -6.17
C VAL A 62 1.75 -4.56 -5.77
N PHE A 63 1.55 -3.47 -6.51
CA PHE A 63 2.06 -2.15 -6.17
C PHE A 63 1.23 -1.52 -5.05
N GLY A 64 1.28 -2.08 -3.85
CA GLY A 64 0.60 -1.59 -2.66
C GLY A 64 1.00 -2.39 -1.42
N PRO A 65 0.73 -1.86 -0.22
CA PRO A 65 -0.09 -0.68 0.06
C PRO A 65 0.64 0.67 -0.02
N ILE A 66 -0.13 1.76 -0.01
CA ILE A 66 0.38 3.08 0.34
C ILE A 66 0.48 3.19 1.87
N LEU A 67 1.69 3.43 2.38
CA LEU A 67 2.01 3.67 3.80
C LEU A 67 2.38 5.13 4.09
N GLY A 68 1.92 6.03 3.22
CA GLY A 68 2.10 7.46 3.36
C GLY A 68 1.18 8.08 4.40
N ILE A 69 1.67 9.11 5.11
CA ILE A 69 0.91 9.89 6.10
C ILE A 69 0.35 11.15 5.46
N SER A 70 -0.95 11.17 5.13
CA SER A 70 -1.55 12.37 4.54
C SER A 70 -1.65 13.48 5.60
N ARG A 71 -0.93 14.59 5.38
CA ARG A 71 -0.96 15.75 6.29
C ARG A 71 -1.58 17.00 5.67
N ASN A 72 -1.78 16.99 4.36
CA ASN A 72 -2.39 18.09 3.65
C ASN A 72 -3.62 17.57 2.89
N PRO A 73 -4.84 17.90 3.32
CA PRO A 73 -6.06 17.38 2.70
C PRO A 73 -6.26 17.89 1.26
N LEU A 74 -5.52 18.93 0.83
CA LEU A 74 -5.52 19.38 -0.56
C LEU A 74 -4.74 18.44 -1.49
N TRP A 75 -3.97 17.51 -0.93
CA TRP A 75 -3.22 16.54 -1.73
C TRP A 75 -4.16 15.56 -2.42
N ALA A 76 -4.05 15.50 -3.75
CA ALA A 76 -4.95 14.74 -4.62
C ALA A 76 -5.01 13.23 -4.32
N ARG A 77 -3.98 12.67 -3.68
CA ARG A 77 -3.87 11.24 -3.36
C ARG A 77 -4.18 10.93 -1.89
N THR A 78 -4.78 11.86 -1.15
CA THR A 78 -5.16 11.66 0.27
C THR A 78 -5.99 10.39 0.48
N LEU A 79 -6.93 10.11 -0.43
CA LEU A 79 -7.79 8.92 -0.38
C LEU A 79 -7.02 7.59 -0.42
N GLU A 80 -5.82 7.58 -0.99
CA GLU A 80 -4.98 6.39 -1.09
C GLU A 80 -4.28 6.05 0.23
N THR A 81 -4.28 6.95 1.22
CA THR A 81 -3.64 6.70 2.53
C THR A 81 -4.64 6.18 3.55
N PHE A 82 -4.18 5.41 4.55
CA PHE A 82 -5.06 4.95 5.62
C PHE A 82 -5.48 6.06 6.59
N SER A 83 -4.60 7.03 6.88
CA SER A 83 -4.84 8.05 7.90
C SER A 83 -3.85 9.23 7.78
N GLU A 84 -4.06 10.25 8.61
CA GLU A 84 -3.04 11.23 8.99
C GLU A 84 -2.19 10.79 10.19
N ASP A 85 -2.60 9.70 10.85
CA ASP A 85 -1.96 9.15 12.04
C ASP A 85 -0.98 8.00 11.70
N PRO A 86 0.30 8.08 12.13
CA PRO A 86 1.29 7.03 11.86
C PRO A 86 0.90 5.66 12.43
N HIS A 87 0.29 5.61 13.62
CA HIS A 87 -0.03 4.35 14.28
C HIS A 87 -1.13 3.58 13.53
N ILE A 88 -2.18 4.27 13.11
CA ILE A 88 -3.23 3.68 12.25
C ILE A 88 -2.62 3.14 10.96
N ILE A 89 -1.68 3.86 10.33
CA ILE A 89 -1.03 3.38 9.10
C ILE A 89 -0.15 2.16 9.37
N SER A 90 0.61 2.11 10.47
CA SER A 90 1.37 0.90 10.86
C SER A 90 0.46 -0.31 11.01
N VAL A 91 -0.64 -0.18 11.78
CA VAL A 91 -1.57 -1.29 12.06
C VAL A 91 -2.27 -1.77 10.80
N MET A 92 -2.80 -0.85 9.99
CA MET A 92 -3.52 -1.21 8.75
C MET A 92 -2.56 -1.68 7.65
N GLY A 93 -1.35 -1.10 7.61
CA GLY A 93 -0.28 -1.46 6.70
C GLY A 93 0.21 -2.89 6.91
N ASP A 94 0.47 -3.29 8.15
CA ASP A 94 0.79 -4.69 8.50
C ASP A 94 -0.35 -5.63 8.05
N ALA A 95 -1.59 -5.31 8.40
CA ALA A 95 -2.74 -6.14 8.10
C ALA A 95 -2.91 -6.39 6.59
N ILE A 96 -2.87 -5.34 5.76
CA ILE A 96 -3.05 -5.49 4.31
C ILE A 96 -1.86 -6.21 3.67
N ILE A 97 -0.63 -6.01 4.17
CA ILE A 97 0.56 -6.73 3.66
C ILE A 97 0.45 -8.21 3.97
N ARG A 98 0.06 -8.58 5.20
CA ARG A 98 -0.18 -10.00 5.55
C ARG A 98 -1.29 -10.61 4.69
N GLY A 99 -2.35 -9.86 4.41
CA GLY A 99 -3.42 -10.30 3.51
C GLY A 99 -2.91 -10.50 2.07
N LEU A 100 -2.19 -9.52 1.52
CA LEU A 100 -1.64 -9.58 0.17
C LEU A 100 -0.66 -10.75 0.00
N GLN A 101 0.14 -11.07 1.01
CA GLN A 101 1.17 -12.12 0.94
C GLN A 101 0.69 -13.47 1.49
N SER A 102 -0.60 -13.64 1.82
CA SER A 102 -1.10 -14.79 2.58
C SER A 102 -0.95 -16.15 1.88
N ASN A 103 -0.76 -16.17 0.56
CA ASN A 103 -0.56 -17.40 -0.23
C ASN A 103 0.92 -17.67 -0.58
N ASN A 104 1.85 -16.83 -0.12
CA ASN A 104 3.29 -16.89 -0.45
C ASN A 104 3.64 -16.83 -1.95
N HIS A 105 2.72 -16.37 -2.80
CA HIS A 105 2.95 -16.24 -4.25
C HIS A 105 3.00 -14.77 -4.70
N THR A 106 2.24 -13.90 -4.02
CA THR A 106 2.19 -12.47 -4.33
C THR A 106 3.07 -11.67 -3.40
N ALA A 107 3.90 -10.78 -3.95
CA ALA A 107 4.65 -9.80 -3.20
C ALA A 107 3.83 -8.51 -3.02
N ALA A 108 3.88 -7.93 -1.82
CA ALA A 108 3.42 -6.56 -1.57
C ALA A 108 4.54 -5.55 -1.91
N CYS A 109 4.17 -4.29 -2.13
CA CYS A 109 5.10 -3.19 -2.41
C CYS A 109 4.71 -1.97 -1.59
N MET A 110 5.46 -1.73 -0.51
CA MET A 110 5.26 -0.55 0.32
C MET A 110 5.62 0.71 -0.47
N LYS A 111 4.66 1.62 -0.63
CA LYS A 111 4.88 2.90 -1.33
C LYS A 111 4.28 4.08 -0.56
N HIS A 112 4.65 5.33 -0.82
CA HIS A 112 5.80 5.76 -1.59
C HIS A 112 6.88 6.09 -0.57
N TRP A 113 7.92 5.27 -0.52
CA TRP A 113 9.05 5.52 0.36
C TRP A 113 9.82 6.75 -0.14
N ILE A 114 9.90 7.85 0.60
CA ILE A 114 9.20 8.20 1.84
C ILE A 114 8.74 9.66 1.75
N VAL A 115 7.96 10.14 2.73
CA VAL A 115 7.51 11.55 2.89
C VAL A 115 6.70 12.18 1.75
N TYR A 116 6.42 11.44 0.67
CA TYR A 116 5.69 11.93 -0.50
C TYR A 116 4.34 12.63 -0.19
N PRO A 117 3.51 12.17 0.78
CA PRO A 117 2.26 12.87 1.12
C PRO A 117 2.42 14.19 1.89
N LYS A 118 3.65 14.54 2.34
CA LYS A 118 3.92 15.76 3.12
C LYS A 118 4.02 16.98 2.19
N THR A 119 3.02 17.19 1.34
CA THR A 119 3.00 18.28 0.37
C THR A 119 2.69 19.60 1.08
N PRO A 120 3.59 20.61 1.06
CA PRO A 120 3.34 21.87 1.76
C PRO A 120 2.17 22.66 1.16
N SER A 121 1.99 22.60 -0.17
CA SER A 121 0.92 23.33 -0.85
C SER A 121 -0.30 22.47 -1.23
N GLY A 122 -0.18 21.14 -1.16
CA GLY A 122 -1.19 20.20 -1.64
C GLY A 122 -0.95 19.74 -3.09
N HIS A 123 -0.08 20.42 -3.83
CA HIS A 123 0.28 19.98 -5.17
C HIS A 123 1.08 18.67 -5.14
N ASP A 124 0.78 17.80 -6.10
CA ASP A 124 1.45 16.53 -6.20
C ASP A 124 2.94 16.70 -6.57
N LYS A 125 3.80 15.92 -5.93
CA LYS A 125 5.27 15.95 -6.13
C LYS A 125 5.93 17.30 -5.83
N ASP A 126 5.31 18.09 -4.97
CA ASP A 126 5.95 19.27 -4.39
C ASP A 126 7.27 18.94 -3.72
N ALA A 127 8.18 19.92 -3.73
CA ALA A 127 9.39 19.83 -2.93
C ALA A 127 9.04 19.76 -1.44
N VAL A 128 9.63 18.79 -0.75
CA VAL A 128 9.41 18.54 0.67
C VAL A 128 10.69 18.78 1.44
N THR A 129 10.63 19.64 2.45
CA THR A 129 11.67 19.73 3.48
C THR A 129 11.16 19.05 4.74
N VAL A 130 11.95 18.13 5.30
CA VAL A 130 11.62 17.39 6.53
C VAL A 130 12.88 17.28 7.38
N SER A 131 12.74 17.38 8.70
CA SER A 131 13.84 17.13 9.62
C SER A 131 14.07 15.63 9.77
N ASP A 132 15.30 15.22 10.09
CA ASP A 132 15.58 13.81 10.41
C ASP A 132 14.70 13.32 11.56
N TYR A 133 14.43 14.18 12.55
CA TYR A 133 13.51 13.87 13.65
C TYR A 133 12.12 13.51 13.14
N ASP A 134 11.50 14.36 12.32
CA ASP A 134 10.15 14.11 11.82
C ASP A 134 10.11 12.88 10.90
N MET A 135 11.11 12.75 10.03
CA MET A 135 11.24 11.60 9.13
C MET A 135 11.29 10.30 9.92
N MET A 136 12.17 10.22 10.93
CA MET A 136 12.39 8.99 11.70
C MET A 136 11.29 8.68 12.70
N ASN A 137 10.61 9.69 13.26
CA ASN A 137 9.58 9.48 14.29
C ASN A 137 8.16 9.42 13.75
N TYR A 138 7.88 10.01 12.58
CA TYR A 138 6.53 10.00 12.01
C TYR A 138 6.45 9.18 10.74
N PHE A 139 7.28 9.46 9.73
CA PHE A 139 7.09 8.89 8.39
C PHE A 139 7.70 7.51 8.22
N PHE A 140 8.76 7.19 8.96
CA PHE A 140 9.46 5.91 8.88
C PHE A 140 8.74 4.74 9.58
N PRO A 141 8.16 4.90 10.78
CA PRO A 141 7.56 3.79 11.53
C PRO A 141 6.61 2.89 10.73
N PRO A 142 5.67 3.41 9.91
CA PRO A 142 4.77 2.52 9.16
C PRO A 142 5.47 1.55 8.22
N PHE A 143 6.56 1.99 7.58
CA PHE A 143 7.37 1.14 6.71
C PHE A 143 8.26 0.18 7.49
N LYS A 144 8.80 0.62 8.63
CA LYS A 144 9.61 -0.21 9.53
C LYS A 144 8.78 -1.37 10.07
N ASP A 145 7.61 -1.06 10.62
CA ASP A 145 6.72 -2.04 11.25
C ASP A 145 6.22 -3.07 10.23
N ALA A 146 5.94 -2.61 9.00
CA ALA A 146 5.57 -3.48 7.88
C ALA A 146 6.71 -4.40 7.40
N TRP A 147 7.98 -4.01 7.55
CA TRP A 147 9.14 -4.85 7.18
C TRP A 147 9.41 -5.94 8.21
N THR A 148 9.17 -5.67 9.49
CA THR A 148 9.30 -6.62 10.60
C THR A 148 7.93 -6.90 11.22
N PRO A 149 7.05 -7.63 10.53
CA PRO A 149 5.72 -7.93 11.08
C PRO A 149 5.86 -8.67 12.42
N ALA A 150 5.00 -8.29 13.37
CA ALA A 150 4.97 -8.86 14.72
C ALA A 150 4.45 -10.31 14.74
#